data_AF-A0A937X1J0-F1
#
_entry.id   AF-A0A937X1J0-F1
#
_cell.length_a   1.000
_cell.length_b   1.000
_cell.length_c   1.000
_cell.angle_alpha   90.00
_cell.angle_beta   90.00
_cell.angle_gamma   90.00
#
_symmetry.space_group_name_H-M   'P 1'
#
loop_
_entity.id
_entity.type
_entity.pdbx_description
1 polymer ?
#
loop_
_entity_poly.entity_id
_entity_poly.type
_entity_poly.pdbx_seq_one_letter_code
_entity_poly.pdbx_strand_id
1 'polypeptide(L)'
;PRIGKPTPPHQDGYYFMLDPMIAMTFWIAVDRADRENGCIRYVPGSHRKGMRPHALSNVLGFSQGLVDFGEEDSRIEEEAMVAPGDVIAHHCMTIHRTDANPSDRQRRALGCVYFGKSAKVDREGQQAYQKMLFEKWENEGKI
;
A
#
# COMPACT_ATOMS: atom_id res chain seq x y z
N PRO A 1 1.99 -17.39 -7.15
CA PRO A 1 3.33 -17.87 -7.57
C PRO A 1 3.70 -17.40 -8.98
N ARG A 2 4.97 -17.00 -9.17
CA ARG A 2 5.60 -16.54 -10.44
C ARG A 2 4.95 -15.36 -11.21
N ILE A 3 3.76 -14.92 -10.81
CA ILE A 3 2.96 -13.84 -11.43
C ILE A 3 2.75 -12.66 -10.46
N GLY A 4 3.27 -12.74 -9.23
CA GLY A 4 3.10 -11.68 -8.25
C GLY A 4 3.90 -10.43 -8.62
N LYS A 5 3.25 -9.41 -9.19
CA LYS A 5 3.85 -8.09 -9.42
C LYS A 5 4.24 -7.44 -8.09
N PRO A 6 5.29 -6.61 -8.06
CA PRO A 6 5.64 -5.87 -6.86
C PRO A 6 4.51 -4.94 -6.45
N THR A 7 4.41 -4.66 -5.17
CA THR A 7 3.60 -3.54 -4.67
C THR A 7 4.51 -2.33 -4.60
N PRO A 8 4.24 -1.24 -5.35
CA PRO A 8 5.08 -0.04 -5.30
C PRO A 8 5.08 0.57 -3.89
N PRO A 9 6.11 1.34 -3.52
CA PRO A 9 6.11 2.09 -2.27
C PRO A 9 4.91 3.03 -2.19
N HIS A 10 4.16 2.98 -1.10
CA HIS A 10 2.95 3.79 -0.91
C HIS A 10 2.61 3.98 0.57
N GLN A 11 1.67 4.88 0.83
CA GLN A 11 0.98 5.03 2.11
C GLN A 11 -0.52 4.77 1.89
N ASP A 12 -1.09 3.82 2.63
CA ASP A 12 -2.51 3.44 2.53
C ASP A 12 -3.46 4.65 2.70
N GLY A 13 -3.07 5.60 3.57
CA GLY A 13 -3.85 6.80 3.85
C GLY A 13 -4.16 7.63 2.62
N TYR A 14 -3.33 7.57 1.57
CA TYR A 14 -3.57 8.26 0.31
C TYR A 14 -4.87 7.78 -0.36
N TYR A 15 -5.16 6.48 -0.26
CA TYR A 15 -6.37 5.88 -0.82
C TYR A 15 -7.59 6.09 0.06
N PHE A 16 -7.41 6.14 1.38
CA PHE A 16 -8.53 6.20 2.32
C PHE A 16 -9.14 7.60 2.44
N MET A 17 -8.38 8.66 2.11
CA MET A 17 -8.85 10.04 2.14
C MET A 17 -9.53 10.40 3.47
N LEU A 18 -8.83 10.16 4.58
CA LEU A 18 -9.37 10.36 5.93
C LEU A 18 -8.90 11.69 6.53
N ASP A 19 -9.79 12.35 7.27
CA ASP A 19 -9.45 13.47 8.14
C ASP A 19 -10.02 13.25 9.56
N PRO A 20 -9.17 13.13 10.60
CA PRO A 20 -7.73 12.92 10.54
C PRO A 20 -7.35 11.54 9.99
N MET A 21 -6.11 11.38 9.50
CA MET A 21 -5.52 10.13 8.99
C MET A 21 -5.24 9.11 10.11
N ILE A 22 -6.30 8.54 10.66
CA ILE A 22 -6.25 7.55 11.74
C ILE A 22 -6.84 6.25 11.21
N ALA A 23 -5.97 5.37 10.72
CA ALA A 23 -6.34 4.03 10.31
C ALA A 23 -5.18 3.05 10.51
N MET A 24 -5.53 1.79 10.73
CA MET A 24 -4.60 0.67 10.86
C MET A 24 -4.99 -0.44 9.90
N THR A 25 -4.02 -0.98 9.19
CA THR A 25 -4.16 -2.20 8.39
C THR A 25 -3.57 -3.35 9.17
N PHE A 26 -4.35 -4.42 9.33
CA PHE A 26 -3.90 -5.72 9.85
C PHE A 26 -3.76 -6.67 8.67
N TRP A 27 -2.53 -7.07 8.39
CA TRP A 27 -2.18 -8.02 7.35
C TRP A 27 -1.92 -9.38 8.02
N ILE A 28 -2.83 -10.32 7.81
CA ILE A 28 -2.81 -11.65 8.44
C ILE A 28 -2.25 -12.65 7.43
N ALA A 29 -1.11 -13.24 7.76
CA ALA A 29 -0.41 -14.19 6.91
C ALA A 29 -1.21 -15.49 6.78
N VAL A 30 -1.63 -15.83 5.56
CA VAL A 30 -2.19 -17.17 5.26
C VAL A 30 -1.08 -18.11 4.81
N ASP A 31 -0.14 -17.59 4.02
CA ASP A 31 1.10 -18.27 3.66
C ASP A 31 2.29 -17.61 4.34
N ARG A 32 3.41 -18.35 4.42
CA ARG A 32 4.71 -17.77 4.78
C ARG A 32 5.05 -16.63 3.81
N ALA A 33 5.54 -15.50 4.32
CA ALA A 33 6.14 -14.45 3.50
C ALA A 33 7.56 -14.15 3.99
N ASP A 34 8.52 -14.26 3.08
CA ASP A 34 9.94 -14.07 3.33
C ASP A 34 10.61 -13.40 2.12
N ARG A 35 11.94 -13.25 2.13
CA ARG A 35 12.69 -12.63 1.03
C ARG A 35 12.46 -13.29 -0.33
N GLU A 36 12.23 -14.60 -0.35
CA GLU A 36 12.19 -15.37 -1.59
C GLU A 36 10.86 -15.23 -2.32
N ASN A 37 9.76 -14.99 -1.58
CA ASN A 37 8.42 -14.81 -2.15
C ASN A 37 7.83 -13.41 -1.95
N GLY A 38 8.65 -12.47 -1.45
CA GLY A 38 8.35 -11.04 -1.34
C GLY A 38 7.64 -10.66 -0.03
N CYS A 39 8.31 -10.71 1.11
CA CYS A 39 7.77 -10.14 2.35
C CYS A 39 7.51 -8.63 2.22
N ILE A 40 6.71 -8.09 3.15
CA ILE A 40 6.48 -6.65 3.21
C ILE A 40 7.73 -5.96 3.73
N ARG A 41 8.04 -4.81 3.17
CA ARG A 41 9.11 -3.94 3.63
C ARG A 41 8.52 -2.62 4.10
N TYR A 42 8.96 -2.14 5.25
CA TYR A 42 8.49 -0.91 5.86
C TYR A 42 9.63 0.08 6.05
N VAL A 43 9.37 1.38 5.87
CA VAL A 43 10.29 2.43 6.30
C VAL A 43 9.94 2.81 7.74
N PRO A 44 10.74 2.43 8.76
CA PRO A 44 10.40 2.68 10.16
C PRO A 44 10.24 4.18 10.46
N GLY A 45 9.24 4.53 11.27
CA GLY A 45 8.99 5.92 11.67
C GLY A 45 8.38 6.84 10.58
N SER A 46 8.25 6.37 9.34
CA SER A 46 7.70 7.17 8.22
C SER A 46 6.30 7.72 8.47
N HIS A 47 5.45 7.01 9.21
CA HIS A 47 4.11 7.44 9.62
C HIS A 47 4.06 8.79 10.37
N ARG A 48 5.18 9.22 10.94
CA ARG A 48 5.29 10.49 11.69
C ARG A 48 5.70 11.67 10.81
N LYS A 49 6.05 11.42 9.54
CA LYS A 49 6.58 12.43 8.61
C LYS A 49 5.51 13.01 7.67
N GLY A 50 4.25 12.62 7.84
CA GLY A 50 3.14 13.08 7.00
C GLY A 50 2.99 12.31 5.69
N MET A 51 2.09 12.79 4.82
CA MET A 51 1.84 12.20 3.51
C MET A 51 2.90 12.67 2.52
N ARG A 52 3.52 11.73 1.80
CA ARG A 52 4.43 12.03 0.70
C ARG A 52 3.68 12.12 -0.63
N PRO A 53 4.24 12.78 -1.65
CA PRO A 53 3.58 12.91 -2.94
C PRO A 53 3.38 11.54 -3.63
N HIS A 54 2.16 11.26 -4.06
CA HIS A 54 1.81 10.04 -4.81
C HIS A 54 1.41 10.39 -6.25
N ALA A 55 1.67 9.46 -7.17
CA ALA A 55 1.15 9.49 -8.53
C ALA A 55 0.89 8.07 -9.05
N LEU A 56 0.32 7.99 -10.26
CA LEU A 56 -0.03 6.71 -10.87
C LEU A 56 1.21 5.82 -11.00
N SER A 57 1.15 4.61 -10.43
CA SER A 57 2.32 3.73 -10.36
C SER A 57 2.59 2.95 -11.66
N ASN A 58 1.63 2.95 -12.59
CA ASN A 58 1.59 2.10 -13.78
C ASN A 58 1.70 0.57 -13.52
N VAL A 59 1.66 0.15 -12.25
CA VAL A 59 1.63 -1.26 -11.88
C VAL A 59 0.19 -1.75 -11.88
N LEU A 60 -0.12 -2.71 -12.74
CA LEU A 60 -1.46 -3.33 -12.81
C LEU A 60 -1.87 -3.85 -11.43
N GLY A 61 -3.03 -3.40 -10.93
CA GLY A 61 -3.56 -3.75 -9.61
C GLY A 61 -3.13 -2.79 -8.48
N PHE A 62 -2.22 -1.85 -8.73
CA PHE A 62 -1.77 -0.85 -7.76
C PHE A 62 -1.84 0.53 -8.39
N SER A 63 -2.90 1.29 -8.12
CA SER A 63 -3.14 2.53 -8.86
C SER A 63 -2.12 3.63 -8.53
N GLN A 64 -1.61 3.73 -7.31
CA GLN A 64 -0.75 4.85 -6.87
C GLN A 64 0.55 4.36 -6.20
N GLY A 65 1.58 5.19 -6.27
CA GLY A 65 2.87 4.98 -5.60
C GLY A 65 3.59 6.29 -5.34
N LEU A 66 4.55 6.26 -4.43
CA LEU A 66 5.39 7.41 -4.10
C LEU A 66 6.28 7.78 -5.30
N VAL A 67 6.29 9.07 -5.65
CA VAL A 67 7.10 9.59 -6.78
C VAL A 67 8.55 9.86 -6.39
N ASP A 68 8.80 10.01 -5.09
CA ASP A 68 10.06 10.45 -4.51
C ASP A 68 10.71 9.37 -3.65
N PHE A 69 10.17 8.15 -3.64
CA PHE A 69 10.81 7.01 -2.96
C PHE A 69 12.15 6.68 -3.62
N GLY A 70 13.22 6.67 -2.82
CA GLY A 70 14.58 6.58 -3.34
C GLY A 70 15.51 5.65 -2.55
N GLU A 71 16.81 5.81 -2.82
CA GLU A 71 17.87 4.99 -2.19
C GLU A 71 17.95 5.18 -0.67
N GLU A 72 17.69 6.39 -0.18
CA GLU A 72 17.70 6.65 1.26
C GLU A 72 16.62 5.84 1.99
N ASP A 73 15.40 5.81 1.43
CA ASP A 73 14.30 5.00 1.96
C ASP A 73 14.64 3.50 1.89
N SER A 74 15.17 3.07 0.73
CA SER A 74 15.56 1.67 0.50
C SER A 74 16.67 1.20 1.44
N ARG A 75 17.56 2.09 1.89
CA ARG A 75 18.65 1.77 2.82
C ARG A 75 18.18 1.55 4.26
N ILE A 76 17.04 2.15 4.63
CA ILE A 76 16.52 2.10 6.00
C ILE A 76 15.25 1.25 6.11
N GLU A 77 14.83 0.60 5.03
CA GLU A 77 13.66 -0.28 5.07
C GLU A 77 13.98 -1.56 5.84
N GLU A 78 12.97 -2.06 6.55
CA GLU A 78 13.05 -3.30 7.32
C GLU A 78 12.06 -4.31 6.76
N GLU A 79 12.49 -5.57 6.66
CA GLU A 79 11.68 -6.68 6.15
C GLU A 79 10.83 -7.29 7.27
N ALA A 80 9.52 -7.36 7.04
CA ALA A 80 8.57 -8.03 7.91
C ALA A 80 8.29 -9.44 7.39
N MET A 81 9.16 -10.39 7.76
CA MET A 81 8.95 -11.81 7.47
C MET A 81 7.96 -12.43 8.45
N VAL A 82 7.12 -13.33 7.94
CA VAL A 82 5.99 -13.89 8.69
C VAL A 82 5.77 -15.35 8.34
N ALA A 83 5.37 -16.12 9.34
CA ALA A 83 4.83 -17.47 9.18
C ALA A 83 3.28 -17.43 9.06
N PRO A 84 2.64 -18.49 8.53
CA PRO A 84 1.18 -18.60 8.54
C PRO A 84 0.62 -18.38 9.95
N GLY A 85 -0.36 -17.48 10.07
CA GLY A 85 -0.99 -17.09 11.34
C GLY A 85 -0.42 -15.83 11.98
N ASP A 86 0.77 -15.37 11.58
CA ASP A 86 1.32 -14.10 12.06
C ASP A 86 0.50 -12.91 11.54
N VAL A 87 0.49 -11.82 12.32
CA VAL A 87 -0.22 -10.60 11.97
C VAL A 87 0.75 -9.41 12.00
N ILE A 88 0.82 -8.70 10.88
CA ILE A 88 1.46 -7.39 10.82
C ILE A 88 0.38 -6.33 10.98
N ALA A 89 0.61 -5.35 11.85
CA ALA A 89 -0.24 -4.19 12.00
C ALA A 89 0.56 -2.94 11.62
N HIS A 90 0.09 -2.16 10.64
CA HIS A 90 0.74 -0.90 10.26
C HIS A 90 -0.24 0.26 10.18
N HIS A 91 0.25 1.45 10.55
CA HIS A 91 -0.49 2.70 10.44
C HIS A 91 -0.67 3.08 8.97
N CYS A 92 -1.78 3.70 8.61
CA CYS A 92 -2.07 4.08 7.22
C CYS A 92 -1.04 5.03 6.59
N MET A 93 -0.29 5.74 7.43
CA MET A 93 0.81 6.64 7.01
C MET A 93 2.17 5.95 6.94
N THR A 94 2.31 4.68 7.31
CA THR A 94 3.60 3.97 7.20
C THR A 94 3.87 3.65 5.74
N ILE A 95 5.01 4.11 5.24
CA ILE A 95 5.50 3.77 3.89
C ILE A 95 5.84 2.28 3.88
N HIS A 96 5.28 1.57 2.91
CA HIS A 96 5.56 0.15 2.72
C HIS A 96 5.46 -0.27 1.25
N ARG A 97 6.11 -1.39 0.94
CA ARG A 97 6.17 -1.98 -0.40
C ARG A 97 6.33 -3.50 -0.31
N THR A 98 6.20 -4.18 -1.44
CA THR A 98 6.63 -5.58 -1.56
C THR A 98 7.42 -5.78 -2.84
N ASP A 99 8.43 -6.64 -2.79
CA ASP A 99 9.07 -7.14 -4.02
C ASP A 99 8.12 -8.04 -4.81
N ALA A 100 8.48 -8.29 -6.07
CA ALA A 100 7.83 -9.34 -6.86
C ALA A 100 8.00 -10.70 -6.17
N ASN A 101 7.10 -11.64 -6.47
CA ASN A 101 7.22 -13.02 -6.01
C ASN A 101 7.74 -13.92 -7.16
N PRO A 102 9.06 -14.14 -7.26
CA PRO A 102 9.66 -15.01 -8.28
C PRO A 102 9.51 -16.50 -7.95
N SER A 103 9.19 -16.83 -6.70
CA SER A 103 9.08 -18.22 -6.24
C SER A 103 7.86 -18.96 -6.81
N ASP A 104 7.87 -20.27 -6.63
CA ASP A 104 6.73 -21.16 -6.84
C ASP A 104 5.74 -21.19 -5.66
N ARG A 105 6.04 -20.49 -4.56
CA ARG A 105 5.16 -20.36 -3.40
C ARG A 105 4.11 -19.27 -3.59
N GLN A 106 2.94 -19.48 -2.99
CA GLN A 106 1.95 -18.42 -2.84
C GLN A 106 2.34 -17.48 -1.68
N ARG A 107 1.76 -16.29 -1.67
CA ARG A 107 1.89 -15.26 -0.63
C ARG A 107 0.50 -14.67 -0.36
N ARG A 108 -0.43 -15.52 0.09
CA ARG A 108 -1.80 -15.10 0.40
C ARG A 108 -1.86 -14.47 1.78
N ALA A 109 -2.77 -13.51 1.92
CA ALA A 109 -3.06 -12.87 3.19
C ALA A 109 -4.49 -12.34 3.22
N LEU A 110 -4.97 -12.10 4.43
CA LEU A 110 -6.20 -11.35 4.67
C LEU A 110 -5.81 -9.95 5.14
N GLY A 111 -6.35 -8.94 4.48
CA GLY A 111 -6.20 -7.54 4.88
C GLY A 111 -7.46 -7.06 5.57
N CYS A 112 -7.34 -6.57 6.80
CA CYS A 112 -8.43 -5.91 7.52
C CYS A 112 -8.01 -4.48 7.84
N VAL A 113 -8.79 -3.51 7.37
CA VAL A 113 -8.53 -2.08 7.60
C VAL A 113 -9.53 -1.55 8.61
N TYR A 114 -9.04 -0.88 9.64
CA TYR A 114 -9.85 -0.28 10.70
C TYR A 114 -9.58 1.22 10.74
N PHE A 115 -10.65 2.01 10.70
CA PHE A 115 -10.59 3.45 10.84
C PHE A 115 -10.83 3.84 12.30
N GLY A 116 -10.06 4.81 12.79
CA GLY A 116 -10.31 5.41 14.10
C GLY A 116 -11.70 6.03 14.13
N LYS A 117 -12.39 5.96 15.26
CA LYS A 117 -13.75 6.52 15.43
C LYS A 117 -13.84 8.00 15.03
N SER A 118 -12.77 8.75 15.23
CA SER A 118 -12.68 10.17 14.90
C SER A 118 -12.35 10.44 13.43
N ALA A 119 -11.86 9.46 12.67
CA ALA A 119 -11.54 9.61 11.26
C ALA A 119 -12.82 9.67 10.43
N LYS A 120 -12.90 10.68 9.55
CA LYS A 120 -13.99 10.83 8.59
C LYS A 120 -13.43 10.70 7.19
N VAL A 121 -14.12 9.93 6.35
CA VAL A 121 -13.81 9.90 4.92
C VAL A 121 -14.21 11.24 4.31
N ASP A 122 -13.28 11.89 3.63
CA ASP A 122 -13.53 13.04 2.78
C ASP A 122 -14.27 12.57 1.51
N ARG A 123 -15.59 12.53 1.61
CA ARG A 123 -16.46 12.09 0.52
C ARG A 123 -16.42 13.04 -0.67
N GLU A 124 -16.22 14.33 -0.44
CA GLU A 124 -16.15 15.32 -1.52
C GLU A 124 -14.86 15.13 -2.32
N GLY A 125 -13.72 14.98 -1.63
CA GLY A 125 -12.44 14.63 -2.25
C GLY A 125 -12.49 13.31 -3.01
N GLN A 126 -13.15 12.29 -2.44
CA GLN A 126 -13.32 11.00 -3.11
C GLN A 126 -14.15 11.10 -4.40
N GLN A 127 -15.26 11.84 -4.37
CA GLN A 127 -16.11 12.05 -5.54
C GLN A 127 -15.38 12.86 -6.62
N ALA A 128 -14.66 13.91 -6.24
CA ALA A 128 -13.87 14.71 -7.16
C ALA A 128 -12.78 13.86 -7.85
N TYR A 129 -12.07 13.03 -7.08
CA TYR A 129 -11.08 12.10 -7.63
C TYR A 129 -11.69 11.07 -8.58
N GLN A 130 -12.83 10.47 -8.21
CA GLN A 130 -13.53 9.53 -9.08
C GLN A 130 -13.96 10.19 -10.39
N LYS A 131 -14.57 11.38 -10.32
CA LYS A 131 -14.99 12.14 -11.50
C LYS A 131 -13.81 12.43 -12.43
N MET A 132 -12.71 12.95 -11.89
CA MET A 132 -11.48 13.19 -12.64
C MET A 132 -10.94 11.91 -13.31
N LEU A 133 -11.00 10.77 -12.61
CA LEU A 133 -10.53 9.49 -13.13
C LEU A 133 -11.42 8.99 -14.29
N PHE A 134 -12.74 9.10 -14.17
CA PHE A 134 -13.69 8.74 -15.22
C PHE A 134 -13.50 9.63 -16.47
N GLU A 135 -13.43 10.94 -16.30
CA GLU A 135 -13.16 11.87 -17.42
C GLU A 135 -11.84 11.54 -18.12
N LYS A 136 -10.80 11.19 -17.36
CA LYS A 136 -9.53 10.75 -17.92
C LYS A 136 -9.67 9.45 -18.73
N TRP A 137 -10.41 8.47 -18.22
CA TRP A 137 -10.61 7.19 -18.91
C TRP A 137 -11.46 7.30 -20.17
N GLU A 138 -12.49 8.14 -20.17
CA GLU A 138 -13.26 8.49 -21.38
C GLU A 138 -12.34 9.11 -22.43
N ASN A 139 -11.51 10.08 -22.04
CA ASN A 139 -10.54 10.72 -22.94
C ASN A 139 -9.47 9.74 -23.48
N GLU A 140 -9.14 8.69 -22.72
CA GLU A 140 -8.21 7.62 -23.12
C GLU A 140 -8.91 6.46 -23.87
N GLY A 141 -10.24 6.50 -24.05
CA GLY A 141 -11.02 5.46 -24.74
C GLY A 141 -11.05 4.11 -23.99
N LYS A 142 -10.90 4.14 -22.67
CA LYS A 142 -10.89 2.93 -21.82
C LYS A 142 -12.29 2.51 -21.36
N ILE A 143 -13.25 3.43 -21.42
CA ILE A 143 -14.68 3.26 -21.16
C ILE A 143 -15.48 4.05 -22.18
#